data_AF-A0A1Q6IJA2-F1
#
_entry.id   AF-A0A1Q6IJA2-F1
#
_cell.length_a   1.000
_cell.length_b   1.000
_cell.length_c   1.000
_cell.angle_alpha   90.00
_cell.angle_beta   90.00
_cell.angle_gamma   90.00
#
_symmetry.space_group_name_H-M   'P 1'
#
loop_
_entity.id
_entity.type
_entity.pdbx_description
1 polymer ?
#
loop_
_entity_poly.entity_id
_entity_poly.type
_entity_poly.pdbx_seq_one_letter_code
_entity_poly.pdbx_strand_id
1 'polypeptide(L)'
;MKYVLFICLTILLFNCKNTDQAYIQTIIQEWTNKKIIFPDDIQAKIVGRDTNCNYLLLKPIKILVYVDSIGCTACKLNFYDWYQKINSLGKITDLAFLFYVNTKNFKILIHQII
;
A
#
# COMPACT_ATOMS: atom_id res chain seq x y z
N MET A 1 15.73 23.87 -44.03
CA MET A 1 14.57 22.99 -43.69
C MET A 1 14.99 21.63 -43.11
N LYS A 2 16.03 20.95 -43.66
CA LYS A 2 16.49 19.63 -43.18
C LYS A 2 16.95 19.59 -41.71
N TYR A 3 17.68 20.60 -41.25
CA TYR A 3 18.19 20.67 -39.87
C TYR A 3 17.11 20.93 -38.82
N VAL A 4 16.07 21.69 -39.17
CA VAL A 4 14.93 21.97 -38.26
C VAL A 4 14.15 20.68 -37.99
N LEU A 5 13.95 19.85 -39.01
CA LEU A 5 13.31 18.53 -38.86
C LEU A 5 14.12 17.63 -37.93
N PHE A 6 15.46 17.66 -38.06
CA PHE A 6 16.36 16.87 -37.23
C PHE A 6 16.34 17.32 -35.76
N ILE A 7 16.29 18.64 -35.51
CA ILE A 7 16.16 19.21 -34.16
C ILE A 7 14.79 18.89 -33.55
N CYS A 8 13.70 18.95 -34.33
CA CYS A 8 12.39 18.53 -33.84
C CYS A 8 12.36 17.02 -33.50
N LEU A 9 13.03 16.18 -34.30
CA LEU A 9 13.13 14.74 -34.03
C LEU A 9 13.88 14.44 -32.73
N THR A 10 14.96 15.18 -32.43
CA THR A 10 15.70 14.97 -31.18
C THR A 10 14.88 15.39 -29.96
N ILE A 11 14.13 16.50 -30.01
CA ILE A 11 13.28 16.95 -28.90
C ILE A 11 12.16 15.94 -28.57
N LEU A 12 11.65 15.22 -29.57
CA LEU A 12 10.65 14.16 -29.36
C LEU A 12 11.21 12.91 -28.65
N LEU A 13 12.53 12.66 -28.75
CA LEU A 13 13.17 11.49 -28.13
C LEU A 13 13.54 11.70 -26.65
N PHE A 14 13.56 12.94 -26.14
CA PHE A 14 13.96 13.25 -24.75
C PHE A 14 12.81 13.45 -23.75
N ASN A 15 11.55 13.28 -24.15
CA ASN A 15 10.40 13.65 -23.31
C ASN A 15 9.81 12.53 -22.42
N CYS A 16 10.48 11.39 -22.28
CA CYS A 16 10.02 10.36 -21.34
C CYS A 16 10.57 10.63 -19.92
N LYS A 17 9.97 11.57 -19.18
CA LYS A 17 10.20 11.68 -17.73
C LYS A 17 9.41 10.59 -17.03
N ASN A 18 10.09 9.67 -16.36
CA ASN A 18 9.45 8.65 -15.53
C ASN A 18 8.92 9.30 -14.24
N THR A 19 7.74 9.91 -14.33
CA THR A 19 7.08 10.65 -13.23
C THR A 19 6.82 9.75 -12.03
N ASP A 20 6.57 8.47 -12.25
CA ASP A 20 6.24 7.51 -11.19
C ASP A 20 7.46 7.21 -10.32
N GLN A 21 8.64 7.06 -10.92
CA GLN A 21 9.88 6.87 -10.17
C GLN A 21 10.23 8.09 -9.32
N ALA A 22 10.06 9.30 -9.87
CA ALA A 22 10.29 10.54 -9.13
C ALA A 22 9.31 10.68 -7.94
N TYR A 23 8.05 10.30 -8.13
CA TYR A 23 7.03 10.29 -7.09
C TYR A 23 7.36 9.29 -5.98
N ILE A 24 7.71 8.04 -6.34
CA ILE A 24 8.11 7.01 -5.38
C ILE A 24 9.34 7.46 -4.57
N GLN A 25 10.34 8.04 -5.22
CA GLN A 25 11.53 8.55 -4.56
C GLN A 25 11.18 9.63 -3.53
N THR A 26 10.26 10.52 -3.87
CA THR A 26 9.77 11.57 -2.97
C THR A 26 9.11 10.95 -1.73
N ILE A 27 8.23 9.96 -1.90
CA ILE A 27 7.60 9.25 -0.78
C ILE A 27 8.64 8.57 0.11
N ILE A 28 9.61 7.86 -0.48
CA ILE A 28 10.66 7.16 0.29
C ILE A 28 11.42 8.17 1.14
N GLN A 29 11.84 9.29 0.55
CA GLN A 29 12.57 10.34 1.27
C GLN A 29 11.74 10.94 2.40
N GLU A 30 10.45 11.18 2.16
CA GLU A 30 9.54 11.72 3.16
C GLU A 30 9.37 10.76 4.35
N TRP A 31 9.20 9.47 4.11
CA TRP A 31 8.88 8.50 5.16
C TRP A 31 10.11 7.87 5.83
N THR A 32 11.29 7.97 5.21
CA THR A 32 12.53 7.47 5.81
C THR A 32 12.81 8.15 7.15
N ASN A 33 13.19 7.37 8.16
CA ASN A 33 13.42 7.82 9.55
C ASN A 33 12.17 8.35 10.29
N LYS A 34 10.96 8.25 9.72
CA LYS A 34 9.72 8.49 10.45
C LYS A 34 9.25 7.22 11.15
N LYS A 35 8.64 7.39 12.32
CA LYS A 35 8.03 6.30 13.09
C LYS A 35 6.51 6.42 13.01
N ILE A 36 5.85 5.31 12.69
CA ILE A 36 4.40 5.19 12.79
C ILE A 36 4.07 4.72 14.21
N ILE A 37 3.20 5.46 14.89
CA ILE A 37 2.74 5.15 16.25
C ILE A 37 1.32 4.61 16.15
N PHE A 38 1.10 3.41 16.67
CA PHE A 38 -0.23 2.83 16.83
C PHE A 38 -0.80 3.23 18.19
N PRO A 39 -2.09 3.59 18.29
CA PRO A 39 -2.80 3.69 19.56
C PRO A 39 -2.64 2.44 20.44
N ASP A 40 -2.55 2.65 21.76
CA ASP A 40 -2.26 1.60 22.74
C ASP A 40 -3.39 0.56 22.88
N ASP A 41 -4.60 0.91 22.46
CA ASP A 41 -5.82 0.11 22.54
C ASP A 41 -6.08 -0.76 21.29
N ILE A 42 -5.18 -0.72 20.30
CA ILE A 42 -5.34 -1.52 19.07
C ILE A 42 -5.10 -3.00 19.34
N GLN A 43 -6.09 -3.81 18.97
CA GLN A 43 -5.97 -5.27 18.89
C GLN A 43 -5.92 -5.70 17.43
N ALA A 44 -4.84 -6.40 17.05
CA ALA A 44 -4.78 -7.01 15.73
C ALA A 44 -5.66 -8.25 15.70
N LYS A 45 -6.49 -8.39 14.66
CA LYS A 45 -7.40 -9.52 14.47
C LYS A 45 -7.33 -10.00 13.03
N ILE A 46 -7.55 -11.29 12.83
CA ILE A 46 -7.77 -11.82 11.48
C ILE A 46 -9.19 -11.42 11.06
N VAL A 47 -9.33 -10.80 9.90
CA VAL A 47 -10.65 -10.40 9.39
C VAL A 47 -11.58 -11.62 9.29
N GLY A 48 -12.80 -11.48 9.80
CA GLY A 48 -13.77 -12.58 9.84
C GLY A 48 -13.53 -13.61 10.96
N ARG A 49 -12.56 -13.38 11.86
CA ARG A 49 -12.32 -14.21 13.05
C ARG A 49 -12.26 -13.36 14.31
N ASP A 50 -12.76 -13.90 15.41
CA ASP A 50 -12.66 -13.25 16.74
C ASP A 50 -11.30 -13.46 17.42
N THR A 51 -10.36 -14.12 16.73
CA THR A 51 -9.03 -14.43 17.27
C THR A 51 -8.12 -13.20 17.27
N ASN A 52 -7.69 -12.79 18.46
CA ASN A 52 -6.64 -11.78 18.63
C ASN A 52 -5.28 -12.32 18.14
N CYS A 53 -4.58 -11.53 17.35
CA CYS A 53 -3.34 -11.85 16.67
C CYS A 53 -2.28 -10.78 16.91
N ASN A 54 -2.15 -10.32 18.16
CA ASN A 54 -1.22 -9.24 18.54
C ASN A 54 0.25 -9.56 18.24
N TYR A 55 0.61 -10.84 18.09
CA TYR A 55 1.95 -11.24 17.63
C TYR A 55 2.32 -10.66 16.26
N LEU A 56 1.34 -10.32 15.40
CA LEU A 56 1.58 -9.65 14.12
C LEU A 56 2.11 -8.21 14.31
N LEU A 57 1.71 -7.52 15.39
CA LEU A 57 2.22 -6.20 15.74
C LEU A 57 3.69 -6.25 16.21
N LEU A 58 4.16 -7.42 16.64
CA LEU A 58 5.52 -7.63 17.11
C LEU A 58 6.51 -8.01 16.00
N LYS A 59 6.04 -8.29 14.77
CA LYS A 59 6.92 -8.67 13.65
C LYS A 59 7.90 -7.55 13.31
N PRO A 60 9.18 -7.86 13.02
CA PRO A 60 10.19 -6.82 12.77
C PRO A 60 9.92 -6.06 11.46
N ILE A 61 9.39 -6.73 10.44
CA ILE A 61 9.05 -6.12 9.15
C ILE A 61 7.52 -6.07 9.03
N LYS A 62 7.00 -4.91 8.63
CA LYS A 62 5.56 -4.69 8.50
C LYS A 62 5.25 -3.96 7.20
N ILE A 63 4.32 -4.49 6.44
CA ILE A 63 3.64 -3.74 5.38
C ILE A 63 2.33 -3.23 5.97
N LEU A 64 2.24 -1.91 6.15
CA LEU A 64 1.04 -1.24 6.64
C LEU A 64 0.21 -0.72 5.47
N VAL A 65 -1.04 -1.14 5.42
CA VAL A 65 -2.05 -0.65 4.48
C VAL A 65 -3.06 0.17 5.26
N TYR A 66 -2.99 1.50 5.12
CA TYR A 66 -3.96 2.40 5.70
C TYR A 66 -5.06 2.71 4.68
N VAL A 67 -6.31 2.50 5.07
CA VAL A 67 -7.47 2.83 4.25
C VAL A 67 -8.46 3.64 5.06
N ASP A 68 -8.79 4.83 4.58
CA ASP A 68 -9.81 5.69 5.17
C ASP A 68 -11.18 5.54 4.50
N SER A 69 -12.19 6.18 5.08
CA SER A 69 -13.55 6.23 4.55
C SER A 69 -13.71 7.24 3.41
N ILE A 70 -12.64 7.88 2.94
CA ILE A 70 -12.72 8.95 1.94
C ILE A 70 -12.65 8.31 0.55
N GLY A 71 -13.78 8.22 -0.14
CA GLY A 71 -13.89 7.56 -1.45
C GLY A 71 -14.21 6.06 -1.36
N CYS A 72 -13.94 5.31 -2.44
CA CYS A 72 -14.28 3.89 -2.51
C CYS A 72 -13.31 3.03 -1.68
N THR A 73 -13.72 2.64 -0.48
CA THR A 73 -12.92 1.79 0.42
C THR A 73 -12.60 0.43 -0.21
N ALA A 74 -13.55 -0.20 -0.92
CA ALA A 74 -13.32 -1.46 -1.64
C ALA A 74 -12.25 -1.33 -2.74
N CYS A 75 -12.29 -0.23 -3.48
CA CYS A 75 -11.33 0.08 -4.56
C CYS A 75 -9.93 0.36 -3.99
N LYS A 76 -9.85 1.06 -2.85
CA LYS A 76 -8.58 1.33 -2.15
C LYS A 76 -8.00 0.09 -1.50
N LEU A 77 -8.86 -0.79 -0.97
CA LEU A 77 -8.42 -2.04 -0.36
C LEU A 77 -7.95 -3.02 -1.42
N ASN A 78 -8.66 -3.18 -2.54
CA ASN A 78 -8.27 -4.09 -3.63
C ASN A 78 -7.78 -5.46 -3.11
N PHE A 79 -8.66 -6.16 -2.39
CA PHE A 79 -8.29 -7.36 -1.63
C PHE A 79 -7.67 -8.47 -2.46
N TYR A 80 -8.07 -8.61 -3.73
CA TYR A 80 -7.53 -9.61 -4.63
C TYR A 80 -6.02 -9.45 -4.83
N ASP A 81 -5.55 -8.24 -5.09
CA ASP A 81 -4.12 -7.98 -5.30
C ASP A 81 -3.31 -8.20 -4.02
N TRP A 82 -3.87 -7.83 -2.87
CA TRP A 82 -3.23 -8.12 -1.59
C TRP A 82 -3.21 -9.61 -1.27
N TYR A 83 -4.27 -10.34 -1.58
CA TYR A 83 -4.30 -11.79 -1.41
C TYR A 83 -3.15 -12.45 -2.19
N GLN A 84 -2.93 -12.03 -3.45
CA GLN A 84 -1.80 -12.54 -4.25
C GLN A 84 -0.44 -12.18 -3.62
N LYS A 85 -0.27 -10.95 -3.11
CA LYS A 85 0.96 -10.53 -2.41
C LYS A 85 1.20 -11.28 -1.10
N ILE A 86 0.15 -11.51 -0.33
CA ILE A 86 0.23 -12.26 0.94
C ILE A 86 0.61 -13.70 0.65
N ASN A 87 0.05 -14.32 -0.39
CA ASN A 87 0.41 -15.68 -0.76
C ASN A 87 1.85 -15.80 -1.26
N SER A 88 2.35 -14.81 -2.01
CA SER A 88 3.72 -14.83 -2.53
C SER A 88 4.76 -14.55 -1.46
N LEU A 89 4.49 -13.62 -0.54
CA LEU A 89 5.43 -13.17 0.50
C LEU A 89 5.19 -13.81 1.87
N GLY A 90 4.09 -14.52 2.06
CA GLY A 90 3.67 -15.07 3.36
C GLY A 90 4.59 -16.15 3.94
N LYS A 91 5.52 -16.67 3.14
CA LYS A 91 6.59 -17.57 3.61
C LYS A 91 7.66 -16.84 4.43
N ILE A 92 7.74 -15.51 4.31
CA ILE A 92 8.67 -14.68 5.09
C ILE A 92 8.13 -14.55 6.50
N THR A 93 8.70 -15.31 7.44
CA THR A 93 8.21 -15.41 8.82
C THR A 93 8.26 -14.08 9.58
N ASP A 94 9.15 -13.19 9.19
CA ASP A 94 9.42 -11.92 9.86
C ASP A 94 8.56 -10.75 9.34
N LEU A 95 7.74 -11.01 8.33
CA LEU A 95 6.87 -10.05 7.68
C LEU A 95 5.44 -10.17 8.20
N ALA A 96 4.84 -9.04 8.59
CA ALA A 96 3.40 -8.92 8.81
C ALA A 96 2.76 -8.00 7.76
N PHE A 97 1.56 -8.36 7.33
CA PHE A 97 0.65 -7.47 6.61
C PHE A 97 -0.37 -6.93 7.63
N LEU A 98 -0.40 -5.61 7.80
CA LEU A 98 -1.30 -4.94 8.72
C LEU A 98 -2.25 -4.04 7.92
N PHE A 99 -3.55 -4.27 8.05
CA PHE A 99 -4.58 -3.45 7.43
C PHE A 99 -5.24 -2.60 8.51
N TYR A 100 -5.05 -1.28 8.42
CA TYR A 100 -5.71 -0.32 9.29
C TYR A 100 -6.82 0.37 8.51
N VAL A 101 -8.07 -0.02 8.77
CA VAL A 101 -9.23 0.45 8.01
C VAL A 101 -10.08 1.35 8.89
N ASN A 102 -10.01 2.66 8.64
CA ASN A 102 -10.86 3.65 9.28
C ASN A 102 -12.13 3.85 8.44
N THR A 103 -13.18 3.09 8.75
CA THR A 103 -14.44 3.14 8.02
C THR A 103 -15.64 3.07 8.96
N LYS A 104 -16.71 3.80 8.61
CA LYS A 104 -17.99 3.76 9.33
C LYS A 104 -18.70 2.41 9.13
N ASN A 105 -18.43 1.71 8.02
CA ASN A 105 -19.19 0.53 7.58
C ASN A 105 -18.30 -0.72 7.45
N PHE A 106 -17.62 -1.12 8.53
CA PHE A 106 -16.72 -2.28 8.52
C PHE A 106 -17.42 -3.60 8.14
N LYS A 107 -18.70 -3.76 8.50
CA LYS A 107 -19.49 -4.96 8.17
C LYS A 107 -19.60 -5.22 6.66
N ILE A 108 -19.73 -4.17 5.85
CA ILE A 108 -19.84 -4.30 4.39
C ILE A 108 -18.55 -4.88 3.80
N LEU A 109 -17.40 -4.54 4.38
CA LEU A 109 -16.10 -5.02 3.93
C LEU A 109 -15.87 -6.49 4.24
N ILE A 110 -16.35 -6.97 5.39
CA ILE A 110 -16.24 -8.39 5.74
C ILE A 110 -16.96 -9.26 4.70
N HIS A 111 -18.14 -8.85 4.24
CA HIS A 111 -18.90 -9.57 3.21
C HIS A 111 -18.22 -9.61 1.82
N GLN A 112 -17.19 -8.80 1.58
CA GLN A 112 -16.41 -8.86 0.34
C GLN A 112 -15.17 -9.75 0.46
N ILE A 113 -14.84 -10.20 1.68
CA ILE A 113 -13.64 -10.99 1.99
C ILE A 113 -14.01 -12.46 2.24
N ILE A 114 -15.22 -12.73 2.74
CA ILE A 114 -15.81 -14.06 2.94
C ILE A 114 -16.66 -14.41 1.72
#